data_AF-A0A8J2HNT8-F1
#
_entry.id   AF-A0A8J2HNT8-F1
#
_cell.length_a   1.000
_cell.length_b   1.000
_cell.length_c   1.000
_cell.angle_alpha   90.00
_cell.angle_beta   90.00
_cell.angle_gamma   90.00
#
_symmetry.space_group_name_H-M   'P 1'
#
loop_
_entity.id
_entity.type
_entity.pdbx_description
1 polymer ?
#
loop_
_entity_poly.entity_id
_entity_poly.type
_entity_poly.pdbx_seq_one_letter_code
_entity_poly.pdbx_strand_id
1 'polypeptide(L)'
;MFWRWARFRLRKYFKPIPAAYAQQRKHQLTKIYAFAAWNLFGLTVYSFIRKNYPPTEEEEKDTSRWFIRLLQLENVKRHSMSGFSVQMVDYIKEPGELIVDGQVVVKKKELNEAIYSKLE
;
A
#
# COMPACT_ATOMS: atom_id res chain seq x y z
N MET A 1 23.03 -44.46 -4.66
CA MET A 1 24.21 -44.65 -3.78
C MET A 1 24.53 -43.40 -2.93
N PHE A 2 24.50 -42.20 -3.52
CA PHE A 2 24.74 -40.91 -2.85
C PHE A 2 23.89 -40.65 -1.58
N TRP A 3 22.56 -40.85 -1.64
CA TRP A 3 21.66 -40.64 -0.49
C TRP A 3 21.98 -41.51 0.74
N ARG A 4 22.47 -42.74 0.54
CA ARG A 4 22.88 -43.62 1.66
C ARG A 4 24.15 -43.12 2.33
N TRP A 5 25.13 -42.68 1.54
CA TRP A 5 26.39 -42.10 2.04
C TRP A 5 26.16 -40.77 2.75
N ALA A 6 25.32 -39.90 2.17
CA ALA A 6 24.92 -38.65 2.80
C ALA A 6 24.20 -38.88 4.14
N ARG A 7 23.25 -39.82 4.20
CA ARG A 7 22.54 -40.17 5.44
C ARG A 7 23.47 -40.75 6.51
N PHE A 8 24.43 -41.58 6.13
CA PHE A 8 25.43 -42.12 7.05
C PHE A 8 26.33 -41.01 7.60
N ARG A 9 26.82 -40.11 6.74
CA ARG A 9 27.63 -38.96 7.14
C ARG A 9 26.82 -38.03 8.07
N LEU A 10 25.58 -37.72 7.72
CA LEU A 10 24.70 -36.89 8.53
C LEU A 10 24.44 -37.51 9.92
N ARG A 11 24.15 -38.81 10.00
CA ARG A 11 23.96 -39.48 11.31
C ARG A 11 25.23 -39.58 12.15
N LYS A 12 26.41 -39.63 11.51
CA LYS A 12 27.71 -39.71 12.22
C LYS A 12 28.10 -38.38 12.86
N TYR A 13 27.79 -37.25 12.22
CA TYR A 13 28.18 -35.93 12.71
C TYR A 13 27.06 -35.16 13.42
N PHE A 14 25.79 -35.43 13.11
CA PHE A 14 24.64 -34.75 13.74
C PHE A 14 23.96 -35.68 14.76
N LYS A 15 23.98 -35.25 16.03
CA LYS A 15 23.23 -35.91 17.11
C LYS A 15 21.72 -35.85 16.83
N PRO A 16 20.94 -36.86 17.26
CA PRO A 16 19.49 -36.80 17.17
C PRO A 16 18.98 -35.57 17.91
N ILE A 17 18.06 -34.84 17.28
CA ILE A 17 17.50 -33.61 17.83
C ILE A 17 16.63 -33.97 19.06
N PRO A 18 16.89 -33.40 20.25
CA PRO A 18 16.05 -33.63 21.42
C PRO A 18 14.60 -33.23 21.16
N ALA A 19 13.63 -34.00 21.67
CA ALA A 19 12.20 -33.76 21.42
C ALA A 19 11.77 -32.34 21.82
N ALA A 20 12.24 -31.84 22.97
CA ALA A 20 11.98 -30.47 23.43
C ALA A 20 12.51 -29.41 22.46
N TYR A 21 13.71 -29.62 21.90
CA TYR A 21 14.30 -28.71 20.92
C TYR A 21 13.52 -28.72 19.60
N ALA A 22 13.10 -29.91 19.14
CA ALA A 22 12.28 -30.04 17.94
C ALA A 22 10.94 -29.30 18.08
N GLN A 23 10.29 -29.41 19.24
CA GLN A 23 9.04 -28.72 19.53
C GLN A 23 9.22 -27.20 19.57
N GLN A 24 10.27 -26.71 20.24
CA GLN A 24 10.58 -25.27 20.26
C GLN A 24 10.84 -24.71 18.86
N ARG A 25 11.65 -25.42 18.06
CA ARG A 25 11.92 -25.05 16.66
C ARG A 25 10.66 -25.07 15.81
N LYS A 26 9.78 -26.06 15.97
CA LYS A 26 8.48 -26.10 15.28
C LYS A 26 7.65 -24.85 15.57
N HIS A 27 7.53 -24.44 16.84
CA HIS A 27 6.78 -23.24 17.19
C HIS A 27 7.40 -21.97 16.60
N GLN A 28 8.72 -21.81 16.64
CA GLN A 28 9.41 -20.67 16.02
C GLN A 28 9.18 -20.61 14.51
N LEU A 29 9.37 -21.74 13.82
CA LEU A 29 9.15 -21.84 12.38
C LEU A 29 7.69 -21.56 12.01
N THR A 30 6.74 -22.00 12.83
CA THR A 30 5.31 -21.72 12.62
C THR A 30 5.03 -20.22 12.67
N LYS A 31 5.61 -19.49 13.64
CA LYS A 31 5.47 -18.03 13.75
C LYS A 31 6.06 -17.30 12.54
N ILE A 32 7.28 -17.69 12.14
CA ILE A 32 7.93 -17.11 10.96
C ILE A 32 7.12 -17.40 9.70
N TYR A 33 6.62 -18.62 9.56
CA TYR A 33 5.77 -19.00 8.43
C TYR A 33 4.48 -18.20 8.39
N ALA A 34 3.79 -18.05 9.53
CA ALA A 34 2.58 -17.25 9.62
C ALA A 34 2.83 -15.78 9.26
N PHE A 35 3.94 -15.21 9.75
CA PHE A 35 4.35 -13.86 9.39
C PHE A 35 4.63 -13.71 7.89
N ALA A 36 5.40 -14.64 7.30
CA ALA A 36 5.69 -14.62 5.87
C ALA A 36 4.42 -14.79 5.02
N ALA A 37 3.53 -15.70 5.41
CA ALA A 37 2.25 -15.93 4.75
C ALA A 37 1.35 -14.69 4.82
N TRP A 38 1.31 -13.99 5.96
CA TRP A 38 0.54 -12.76 6.13
C TRP A 38 1.03 -11.65 5.19
N ASN A 39 2.35 -11.46 5.09
CA ASN A 39 2.92 -10.47 4.19
C ASN A 39 2.67 -10.83 2.71
N LEU A 40 2.83 -12.10 2.35
CA LEU A 40 2.56 -12.57 0.99
C LEU A 40 1.10 -12.38 0.61
N PHE A 41 0.18 -12.70 1.53
CA PHE A 41 -1.24 -12.46 1.35
C PHE A 41 -1.53 -10.97 1.11
N GLY A 42 -1.01 -10.08 1.95
CA GLY A 42 -1.16 -8.63 1.78
C GLY A 42 -0.64 -8.14 0.42
N LEU A 43 0.52 -8.63 -0.02
CA LEU A 43 1.07 -8.31 -1.34
C LEU A 43 0.17 -8.80 -2.46
N THR A 44 -0.34 -10.03 -2.39
CA THR A 44 -1.22 -10.58 -3.43
C THR A 44 -2.52 -9.79 -3.55
N VAL A 45 -3.15 -9.43 -2.42
CA VAL A 45 -4.35 -8.59 -2.40
C VAL A 45 -4.05 -7.21 -2.96
N TYR A 46 -2.97 -6.57 -2.53
CA TYR A 46 -2.55 -5.27 -3.04
C TYR A 46 -2.31 -5.29 -4.55
N SER A 47 -1.58 -6.29 -5.07
CA SER A 47 -1.33 -6.47 -6.50
C SER A 47 -2.62 -6.70 -7.28
N PHE A 48 -3.54 -7.49 -6.73
CA PHE A 48 -4.85 -7.72 -7.35
C PHE A 48 -5.68 -6.43 -7.43
N ILE A 49 -5.75 -5.66 -6.34
CA ILE A 49 -6.46 -4.39 -6.30
C ILE A 49 -5.82 -3.40 -7.29
N ARG A 50 -4.48 -3.23 -7.25
CA ARG A 50 -3.78 -2.28 -8.13
C ARG A 50 -3.90 -2.65 -9.62
N LYS A 51 -4.03 -3.95 -9.93
CA LYS A 51 -4.29 -4.40 -11.31
C LYS A 51 -5.70 -4.03 -11.79
N ASN A 52 -6.71 -4.17 -10.94
CA ASN A 52 -8.10 -3.88 -11.31
C ASN A 52 -8.44 -2.38 -11.21
N TYR A 53 -7.77 -1.65 -10.33
CA TYR A 53 -7.94 -0.22 -10.10
C TYR A 53 -6.58 0.49 -10.21
N PRO A 54 -6.04 0.64 -11.43
CA PRO A 54 -4.73 1.26 -11.62
C PRO A 54 -4.77 2.74 -11.17
N PRO A 55 -3.74 3.21 -10.46
CA PRO A 55 -3.60 4.63 -10.12
C PRO A 55 -3.34 5.45 -11.39
N THR A 56 -3.85 6.69 -11.40
CA THR A 56 -3.52 7.68 -12.43
C THR A 56 -2.12 8.27 -12.18
N GLU A 57 -1.46 8.87 -13.18
CA GLU A 57 -0.10 9.47 -13.01
C GLU A 57 -0.02 10.49 -11.86
N GLU A 58 -1.10 11.25 -11.63
CA GLU A 58 -1.21 12.18 -10.50
C GLU A 58 -1.34 11.47 -9.14
N GLU A 59 -1.99 10.31 -9.12
CA GLU A 59 -2.22 9.50 -7.92
C GLU A 59 -1.02 8.62 -7.57
N GLU A 60 -0.14 8.30 -8.53
CA GLU A 60 1.12 7.61 -8.24
C GLU A 60 2.08 8.47 -7.41
N LYS A 61 2.07 9.78 -7.62
CA LYS A 61 2.81 10.75 -6.78
C LYS A 61 2.19 10.90 -5.40
N ASP A 62 0.89 10.64 -5.28
CA ASP A 62 0.11 10.83 -4.07
C ASP A 62 -0.87 9.69 -3.82
N THR A 63 -0.33 8.60 -3.26
CA THR A 63 -1.06 7.35 -2.99
C THR A 63 -2.33 7.56 -2.17
N SER A 64 -2.41 8.62 -1.36
CA SER A 64 -3.59 8.91 -0.54
C SER A 64 -4.83 9.20 -1.40
N ARG A 65 -4.67 9.88 -2.54
CA ARG A 65 -5.76 10.17 -3.49
C ARG A 65 -6.31 8.90 -4.10
N TRP A 66 -5.42 7.96 -4.45
CA TRP A 66 -5.81 6.66 -4.97
C TRP A 66 -6.70 5.90 -3.99
N PHE A 67 -6.34 5.89 -2.69
CA PHE A 67 -7.14 5.22 -1.66
C PHE A 67 -8.49 5.90 -1.42
N ILE A 68 -8.55 7.23 -1.42
CA ILE A 68 -9.81 7.98 -1.27
C ILE A 68 -10.78 7.62 -2.41
N ARG A 69 -10.27 7.57 -3.65
CA ARG A 69 -11.05 7.16 -4.83
C ARG A 69 -11.48 5.70 -4.74
N LEU A 70 -10.56 4.81 -4.35
CA LEU A 70 -10.84 3.37 -4.22
C LEU A 70 -11.92 3.07 -3.18
N LEU A 71 -11.87 3.77 -2.04
CA LEU A 71 -12.81 3.61 -0.93
C LEU A 71 -14.08 4.47 -1.08
N GLN A 72 -14.17 5.28 -2.13
CA GLN A 72 -15.28 6.21 -2.39
C GLN A 72 -15.60 7.09 -1.17
N LEU A 73 -14.55 7.57 -0.50
CA LEU A 73 -14.72 8.38 0.70
C LEU A 73 -15.02 9.83 0.31
N GLU A 74 -16.12 10.37 0.83
CA GLU A 74 -16.49 11.77 0.66
C GLU A 74 -16.01 12.62 1.85
N ASN A 75 -15.58 13.86 1.59
CA ASN A 75 -15.18 14.85 2.61
C ASN A 75 -14.03 14.41 3.53
N VAL A 76 -12.96 13.83 2.97
CA VAL A 76 -11.80 13.40 3.76
C VAL A 76 -10.82 14.56 3.98
N LYS A 77 -10.58 14.90 5.25
CA LYS A 77 -9.49 15.81 5.64
C LYS A 77 -8.18 15.05 5.63
N ARG A 78 -7.22 15.48 4.81
CA ARG A 78 -5.88 14.90 4.82
C ARG A 78 -4.94 15.77 5.64
N HIS A 79 -4.35 15.15 6.65
CA HIS A 79 -3.25 15.74 7.39
C HIS A 79 -1.93 15.30 6.72
N SER A 80 -1.20 16.27 6.18
CA SER A 80 0.17 16.05 5.73
C SER A 80 1.13 16.52 6.82
N MET A 81 1.99 15.63 7.31
CA MET A 81 3.02 16.01 8.26
C MET A 81 4.32 16.25 7.51
N SER A 82 4.83 17.48 7.55
CA SER A 82 6.15 17.84 7.05
C SER A 82 7.00 18.35 8.22
N GLY A 83 8.02 17.58 8.59
CA GLY A 83 8.84 17.84 9.77
C GLY A 83 8.03 17.81 11.07
N PHE A 84 7.99 18.95 11.80
CA PHE A 84 7.21 19.14 13.02
C PHE A 84 5.92 19.95 12.82
N SER A 85 5.60 20.29 11.57
CA SER A 85 4.39 21.05 11.24
C SER A 85 3.35 20.14 10.59
N VAL A 86 2.11 20.23 11.07
CA VAL A 86 0.95 19.60 10.43
C VAL A 86 0.38 20.60 9.43
N GLN A 87 0.54 20.32 8.15
CA GLN A 87 -0.14 21.06 7.08
C GLN A 87 -1.45 20.34 6.78
N MET A 88 -2.57 21.05 6.90
CA MET A 88 -3.85 20.52 6.44
C MET A 88 -3.93 20.71 4.94
N VAL A 89 -4.09 19.61 4.21
CA VAL A 89 -4.27 19.64 2.76
C VAL A 89 -5.65 19.08 2.51
N ASP A 90 -6.64 19.94 2.36
CA ASP A 90 -8.01 19.54 2.07
C ASP A 90 -8.12 19.19 0.58
N TYR A 91 -8.63 18.00 0.26
CA TYR A 91 -8.99 17.67 -1.12
C TYR A 91 -10.33 16.90 -1.19
N ILE A 92 -11.31 17.62 -1.74
CA ILE A 92 -12.41 17.27 -2.65
C ILE A 92 -13.75 16.69 -2.13
N LYS A 93 -14.84 17.42 -2.47
CA LYS A 93 -16.19 16.92 -2.78
C LYS A 93 -16.21 16.58 -4.27
N GLU A 94 -16.37 15.29 -4.63
CA GLU A 94 -16.50 14.75 -6.00
C GLU A 94 -15.26 14.73 -6.93
N PRO A 95 -15.10 13.71 -7.80
CA PRO A 95 -13.84 13.42 -8.48
C PRO A 95 -13.45 14.51 -9.50
N GLY A 96 -12.59 15.46 -9.11
CA GLY A 96 -11.96 16.37 -10.07
C GLY A 96 -11.59 17.79 -9.61
N GLU A 97 -11.90 18.20 -8.37
CA GLU A 97 -11.67 19.58 -7.92
C GLU A 97 -10.63 19.71 -6.81
N LEU A 98 -9.48 20.28 -7.13
CA LEU A 98 -8.43 20.57 -6.15
C LEU A 98 -8.68 21.93 -5.49
N ILE A 99 -8.93 21.96 -4.18
CA ILE A 99 -8.92 23.19 -3.37
C ILE A 99 -7.55 23.31 -2.71
N VAL A 100 -6.82 24.39 -3.01
CA VAL A 100 -5.60 24.77 -2.30
C VAL A 100 -5.89 26.09 -1.61
N ASP A 101 -5.64 26.17 -0.31
CA ASP A 101 -5.72 27.39 0.50
C ASP A 101 -7.05 28.16 0.42
N GLY A 102 -8.19 27.45 0.47
CA GLY A 102 -9.51 28.08 0.59
C GLY A 102 -10.00 28.82 -0.67
N GLN A 103 -9.34 28.64 -1.82
CA GLN A 103 -9.82 29.13 -3.11
C GLN A 103 -10.09 27.97 -4.07
N VAL A 104 -11.28 27.99 -4.68
CA VAL A 104 -11.69 27.04 -5.72
C VAL A 104 -10.97 27.41 -7.02
N VAL A 105 -10.01 26.59 -7.43
CA VAL A 105 -9.40 26.73 -8.76
C VAL A 105 -10.24 25.94 -9.76
N VAL A 106 -11.24 26.60 -10.33
CA VAL A 106 -12.00 26.07 -11.48
C VAL A 106 -11.02 25.85 -12.63
N LYS A 107 -11.10 24.68 -13.28
CA LYS A 107 -10.28 24.35 -14.46
C LYS A 107 -10.33 25.50 -15.46
N LYS A 108 -9.14 25.93 -15.90
CA LYS A 108 -8.84 26.99 -16.88
C LYS A 108 -9.62 26.94 -18.21
N LYS A 109 -10.40 25.87 -18.46
CA LYS A 109 -11.17 25.65 -19.68
C LYS A 109 -12.53 26.36 -19.68
N GLU A 110 -13.18 26.49 -18.51
CA GLU A 110 -14.49 27.16 -18.38
C GLU A 110 -14.36 28.68 -18.19
N LEU A 111 -13.21 29.15 -17.68
CA LEU A 111 -12.96 30.58 -17.49
C LEU A 111 -12.89 31.35 -18.83
N ASN A 112 -12.34 30.72 -19.87
CA ASN A 112 -12.25 31.37 -21.19
C ASN A 112 -13.63 31.55 -21.82
N GLU A 113 -14.50 30.53 -21.78
CA GLU A 113 -15.86 30.62 -22.33
C GLU A 113 -16.72 31.65 -21.57
N ALA A 114 -16.56 31.75 -20.24
CA ALA A 114 -17.24 32.75 -19.43
C ALA A 114 -16.76 34.18 -19.69
N ILE A 115 -15.48 34.39 -20.01
CA ILE A 115 -14.93 35.71 -20.36
C ILE A 115 -15.43 36.16 -21.74
N TYR A 116 -15.49 35.27 -22.73
CA TYR A 116 -15.98 35.61 -24.07
C TYR A 116 -17.49 35.88 -24.12
N SER A 117 -18.31 35.22 -23.30
CA SER A 117 -19.76 35.49 -23.21
C SER A 117 -20.13 36.84 -22.56
N LYS A 118 -19.19 37.50 -21.88
CA LYS A 118 -19.39 38.80 -21.22
C LYS A 118 -18.84 39.99 -22.04
N LEU A 119 -18.29 39.71 -23.23
CA LEU A 119 -17.72 40.70 -24.15
C LEU A 119 -18.57 40.92 -25.41
N GLU A 120 -19.70 40.21 -25.55
CA GLU A 120 -20.79 40.50 -26.51
C GLU A 120 -21.91 41.28 -25.81
#